data_AF-A0A8S3U2B6-F1
#
_entry.id   AF-A0A8S3U2B6-F1
#
_cell.length_a   1.000
_cell.length_b   1.000
_cell.length_c   1.000
_cell.angle_alpha   90.00
_cell.angle_beta   90.00
_cell.angle_gamma   90.00
#
_symmetry.space_group_name_H-M   'P 1'
#
loop_
_entity.id
_entity.type
_entity.pdbx_description
1 polymer ?
#
loop_
_entity_poly.entity_id
_entity_poly.type
_entity_poly.pdbx_seq_one_letter_code
_entity_poly.pdbx_strand_id
1 'polypeptide(L)'
;MRKFIFISPDLDLSLTSTLLPSGTEVQSCLDNCQKKHRKLTIEEILTNTDSYYIVPQLIDVGAATQTPFAQRAMMDLVQFEQDYSTEYPERLLLALAYSTHPGEYLLKDLINLMKKKLPNVNIQESVAMATGAVIHTYCQYPDQCQHEIVKEYKQLIRKMLKDCGDDSCTLRHLRSVGNAGLAEFLPELLTIAQNSKNPAVSLAAVQALRRMDKNFLKDQAKVRLVKMYLQITREYDSSVRVAALELLVQLSPTPEEVYSILKSALDNRKEFELSLYTMKRVLDMVNSNINVRESFLTALKRYDINNYNFFGHRGKSSAYTGLMAAMKDMNSSYYLHQETARTGVMKRSGMDVGVYNDVMIQPVFNFELYAEGLEALIGGGDEEVPEGGPEATAGMTLSLMDVLLRPIEFFRGSGGLMSAVWNAPSEPISALQANLLLHDHSQKLHLSNGLIIDVQVTGVASIDLSGSISISLWYKNSNSLIKTSGAMIINGWMKLESEVLQGGMNFTAESEAVIDFKTDVDFSNMPFKMCLQMMRPPLQYKYNLEKFEKSRFLKKRYRHKKCVQECLLMNKR
;
A
#
# COMPACT_ATOMS: atom_id res chain seq x y z
N MET A 1 12.58 32.84 -30.21
CA MET A 1 13.35 32.52 -28.99
C MET A 1 12.95 33.52 -27.92
N ARG A 2 12.66 33.06 -26.69
CA ARG A 2 11.84 33.71 -25.63
C ARG A 2 10.31 33.61 -25.84
N LYS A 3 9.75 32.50 -25.35
CA LYS A 3 8.35 32.33 -24.89
C LYS A 3 8.23 30.89 -24.38
N PHE A 4 8.48 30.67 -23.10
CA PHE A 4 8.09 29.43 -22.42
C PHE A 4 7.69 29.77 -20.99
N ILE A 5 6.52 29.24 -20.63
CA ILE A 5 5.94 29.13 -19.29
C ILE A 5 5.42 30.46 -18.70
N PHE A 6 4.12 30.72 -18.85
CA PHE A 6 3.38 31.60 -17.95
C PHE A 6 2.91 30.75 -16.76
N ILE A 7 3.60 30.87 -15.63
CA ILE A 7 3.01 30.67 -14.30
C ILE A 7 2.25 31.98 -13.98
N SER A 8 1.04 31.86 -13.42
CA SER A 8 0.20 33.00 -13.04
C SER A 8 0.94 33.96 -12.09
N PRO A 9 0.75 35.29 -12.15
CA PRO A 9 1.61 36.26 -11.45
C PRO A 9 1.33 36.45 -9.95
N ASP A 10 0.34 35.75 -9.37
CA ASP A 10 -0.14 36.04 -8.01
C ASP A 10 0.19 34.89 -7.03
N LEU A 11 1.46 34.50 -6.94
CA LEU A 11 1.94 33.65 -5.86
C LEU A 11 2.86 34.49 -4.95
N ASP A 12 2.30 34.99 -3.85
CA ASP A 12 3.08 35.51 -2.73
C ASP A 12 3.94 34.36 -2.17
N LEU A 13 5.23 34.38 -2.55
CA LEU A 13 6.28 33.54 -2.00
C LEU A 13 6.67 34.03 -0.60
N SER A 14 5.75 33.94 0.36
CA SER A 14 6.07 34.06 1.78
C SER A 14 6.33 32.69 2.39
N LEU A 15 7.62 32.33 2.46
CA LEU A 15 8.27 31.45 3.45
C LEU A 15 7.32 30.70 4.41
N THR A 16 6.64 29.66 3.91
CA THR A 16 5.99 28.66 4.77
C THR A 16 5.90 27.33 4.02
N SER A 17 6.66 26.35 4.48
CA SER A 17 6.60 24.91 4.17
C SER A 17 6.73 24.46 2.71
N THR A 18 7.52 23.40 2.55
CA THR A 18 7.61 22.44 1.44
C THR A 18 6.23 21.91 1.03
N LEU A 19 5.44 22.70 0.31
CA LEU A 19 4.13 22.30 -0.20
C LEU A 19 4.32 21.43 -1.46
N LEU A 20 3.69 20.24 -1.46
CA LEU A 20 3.43 19.47 -2.67
C LEU A 20 2.84 20.38 -3.75
N PRO A 21 3.33 20.35 -5.01
CA PRO A 21 2.57 20.93 -6.10
C PRO A 21 1.20 20.25 -6.14
N SER A 22 0.15 21.04 -6.35
CA SER A 22 -1.21 20.53 -6.38
C SER A 22 -1.31 19.40 -7.42
N GLY A 23 -2.08 18.33 -7.17
CA GLY A 23 -2.20 17.22 -8.13
C GLY A 23 -2.65 17.68 -9.53
N THR A 24 -3.31 18.85 -9.62
CA THR A 24 -3.66 19.53 -10.88
C THR A 24 -2.44 20.02 -11.67
N GLU A 25 -1.40 20.52 -10.99
CA GLU A 25 -0.16 20.95 -11.62
C GLU A 25 0.62 19.75 -12.16
N VAL A 26 0.70 18.68 -11.38
CA VAL A 26 1.34 17.41 -11.80
C VAL A 26 0.68 16.89 -13.08
N GLN A 27 -0.65 16.86 -13.11
CA GLN A 27 -1.40 16.44 -14.30
C GLN A 27 -1.19 17.35 -15.51
N SER A 28 -1.21 18.67 -15.31
CA SER A 28 -0.92 19.64 -16.38
C SER A 28 0.49 19.45 -16.95
N CYS A 29 1.46 19.14 -16.08
CA CYS A 29 2.83 18.84 -16.48
C CYS A 29 2.88 17.54 -17.28
N LEU A 30 2.20 16.47 -16.85
CA LEU A 30 2.11 15.21 -17.58
C LEU A 30 1.53 15.38 -19.00
N ASP A 31 0.41 16.09 -19.13
CA ASP A 31 -0.23 16.36 -20.43
C ASP A 31 0.70 17.13 -21.39
N ASN A 32 1.63 17.92 -20.86
CA ASN A 32 2.62 18.63 -21.66
C ASN A 32 3.85 17.77 -21.93
N CYS A 33 4.36 17.04 -20.94
CA CYS A 33 5.51 16.14 -21.08
C CYS A 33 5.23 14.98 -22.05
N GLN A 34 4.02 14.44 -22.08
CA GLN A 34 3.59 13.41 -23.04
C GLN A 34 3.63 13.91 -24.50
N LYS A 35 3.60 15.24 -24.75
CA LYS A 35 3.71 15.81 -26.10
C LYS A 35 5.16 15.82 -26.59
N LYS A 36 5.66 14.64 -26.99
CA LYS A 36 6.89 14.41 -27.79
C LYS A 36 8.11 15.26 -27.39
N HIS A 37 8.40 15.38 -26.09
CA HIS A 37 9.66 15.96 -25.66
C HIS A 37 10.82 14.99 -25.92
N ARG A 38 11.96 15.52 -26.37
CA ARG A 38 13.19 14.74 -26.58
C ARG A 38 13.91 14.55 -25.24
N LYS A 39 14.71 13.48 -25.13
CA LYS A 39 15.54 13.16 -23.96
C LYS A 39 16.28 14.40 -23.40
N LEU A 40 16.98 15.15 -24.28
CA LEU A 40 17.75 16.34 -23.90
C LEU A 40 16.92 17.41 -23.19
N THR A 41 15.66 17.63 -23.59
CA THR A 41 14.79 18.63 -22.95
C THR A 41 14.41 18.21 -21.53
N ILE A 42 14.23 16.90 -21.29
CA ILE A 42 13.93 16.37 -19.96
C ILE A 42 15.16 16.54 -19.04
N GLU A 43 16.35 16.25 -19.57
CA GLU A 43 17.61 16.43 -18.84
C GLU A 43 17.88 17.90 -18.51
N GLU A 44 17.65 18.82 -19.45
CA GLU A 44 17.78 20.26 -19.21
C GLU A 44 16.84 20.75 -18.12
N ILE A 45 15.59 20.27 -18.08
CA ILE A 45 14.62 20.66 -17.05
C ILE A 45 15.02 20.14 -15.66
N LEU A 46 15.48 18.89 -15.59
CA LEU A 46 15.87 18.24 -14.32
C LEU A 46 17.19 18.79 -13.74
N THR A 47 18.07 19.32 -14.58
CA THR A 47 19.38 19.86 -14.18
C THR A 47 19.43 21.38 -14.05
N ASN A 48 18.34 22.08 -14.36
CA ASN A 48 18.24 23.53 -14.23
C ASN A 48 18.27 23.96 -12.75
N THR A 49 19.00 25.05 -12.45
CA THR A 49 19.11 25.65 -11.11
C THR A 49 17.75 26.05 -10.53
N ASP A 50 16.83 26.49 -11.39
CA ASP A 50 15.49 26.92 -10.98
C ASP A 50 14.60 25.74 -10.52
N SER A 51 14.96 24.51 -10.92
CA SER A 51 14.21 23.30 -10.61
C SER A 51 14.68 22.61 -9.32
N TYR A 52 15.73 23.12 -8.65
CA TYR A 52 16.42 22.42 -7.56
C TYR A 52 15.47 21.93 -6.45
N TYR A 53 14.52 22.76 -6.03
CA TYR A 53 13.57 22.42 -4.95
C TYR A 53 12.45 21.47 -5.37
N ILE A 54 12.25 21.25 -6.68
CA ILE A 54 11.16 20.44 -7.23
C ILE A 54 11.67 19.21 -7.98
N VAL A 55 12.98 18.94 -7.98
CA VAL A 55 13.58 17.75 -8.61
C VAL A 55 12.84 16.46 -8.21
N PRO A 56 12.51 16.23 -6.94
CA PRO A 56 11.80 15.02 -6.56
C PRO A 56 10.43 14.88 -7.27
N GLN A 57 9.65 15.96 -7.36
CA GLN A 57 8.35 15.95 -8.03
C GLN A 57 8.50 15.83 -9.55
N LEU A 58 9.59 16.34 -10.12
CA LEU A 58 9.91 16.14 -11.53
C LEU A 58 10.32 14.70 -11.83
N ILE A 59 10.95 13.99 -10.88
CA ILE A 59 11.21 12.54 -10.99
C ILE A 59 9.87 11.78 -11.11
N ASP A 60 8.90 12.10 -10.25
CA ASP A 60 7.57 11.50 -10.27
C ASP A 60 6.88 11.68 -11.63
N VAL A 61 6.88 12.93 -12.13
CA VAL A 61 6.31 13.27 -13.44
C VAL A 61 7.05 12.53 -14.56
N GLY A 62 8.39 12.53 -14.54
CA GLY A 62 9.24 11.87 -15.52
C GLY A 62 8.95 10.37 -15.63
N ALA A 63 8.84 9.69 -14.49
CA ALA A 63 8.46 8.28 -14.44
C ALA A 63 7.03 8.04 -14.94
N ALA A 64 6.07 8.88 -14.53
CA ALA A 64 4.67 8.79 -14.94
C ALA A 64 4.43 9.05 -16.44
N THR A 65 5.36 9.70 -17.16
CA THR A 65 5.24 9.86 -18.62
C THR A 65 5.29 8.54 -19.39
N GLN A 66 5.93 7.50 -18.84
CA GLN A 66 6.00 6.15 -19.42
C GLN A 66 6.47 6.10 -20.88
N THR A 67 7.42 6.97 -21.27
CA THR A 67 8.04 6.91 -22.60
C THR A 67 9.49 6.37 -22.54
N PRO A 68 10.00 5.72 -23.61
CA PRO A 68 11.39 5.27 -23.66
C PRO A 68 12.42 6.40 -23.49
N PHE A 69 12.10 7.61 -23.95
CA PHE A 69 13.00 8.76 -23.85
C PHE A 69 13.08 9.29 -22.42
N ALA A 70 11.94 9.42 -21.75
CA ALA A 70 11.90 9.85 -20.36
C ALA A 70 12.58 8.83 -19.46
N GLN A 71 12.29 7.53 -19.62
CA GLN A 71 12.94 6.51 -18.81
C GLN A 71 14.46 6.54 -18.95
N ARG A 72 15.00 6.65 -20.18
CA ARG A 72 16.46 6.74 -20.38
C ARG A 72 17.05 7.98 -19.72
N ALA A 73 16.38 9.14 -19.83
CA ALA A 73 16.81 10.35 -19.13
C ALA A 73 16.85 10.11 -17.60
N MET A 74 15.80 9.52 -17.03
CA MET A 74 15.72 9.24 -15.60
C MET A 74 16.82 8.26 -15.14
N MET A 75 17.04 7.18 -15.88
CA MET A 75 18.06 6.17 -15.55
C MET A 75 19.50 6.72 -15.68
N ASP A 76 19.74 7.69 -16.56
CA ASP A 76 21.06 8.32 -16.72
C ASP A 76 21.33 9.40 -15.66
N LEU A 77 20.30 10.13 -15.23
CA LEU A 77 20.43 11.21 -14.23
C LEU A 77 20.48 10.68 -12.80
N VAL A 78 19.75 9.59 -12.51
CA VAL A 78 19.66 9.04 -11.16
C VAL A 78 20.80 8.04 -10.92
N GLN A 79 21.61 8.34 -9.90
CA GLN A 79 22.82 7.56 -9.60
C GLN A 79 22.50 6.44 -8.61
N PHE A 80 22.47 5.20 -9.09
CA PHE A 80 22.23 4.00 -8.26
C PHE A 80 23.50 3.41 -7.63
N GLU A 81 24.68 3.84 -8.09
CA GLU A 81 25.98 3.25 -7.73
C GLU A 81 26.72 4.05 -6.65
N GLN A 82 26.16 5.16 -6.16
CA GLN A 82 26.71 5.94 -5.05
C GLN A 82 26.00 5.60 -3.74
N ASP A 83 26.78 5.38 -2.68
CA ASP A 83 26.26 4.92 -1.38
C ASP A 83 25.37 5.94 -0.66
N TYR A 84 25.67 7.23 -0.83
CA TYR A 84 25.02 8.32 -0.10
C TYR A 84 23.79 8.90 -0.83
N SER A 85 23.63 8.65 -2.13
CA SER A 85 22.50 9.17 -2.90
C SER A 85 21.33 8.18 -2.87
N THR A 86 20.55 8.16 -1.79
CA THR A 86 19.42 7.22 -1.64
C THR A 86 18.07 7.81 -2.05
N GLU A 87 17.89 9.12 -1.88
CA GLU A 87 16.59 9.78 -2.04
C GLU A 87 16.04 9.68 -3.47
N TYR A 88 16.82 10.10 -4.47
CA TYR A 88 16.38 10.09 -5.87
C TYR A 88 16.19 8.69 -6.44
N PRO A 89 17.09 7.70 -6.19
CA PRO A 89 16.84 6.32 -6.57
C PRO A 89 15.58 5.72 -5.95
N GLU A 90 15.35 5.91 -4.65
CA GLU A 90 14.15 5.38 -3.99
C GLU A 90 12.88 6.01 -4.55
N ARG A 91 12.89 7.33 -4.79
CA ARG A 91 11.75 8.03 -5.37
C ARG A 91 11.45 7.59 -6.80
N LEU A 92 12.48 7.44 -7.64
CA LEU A 92 12.31 6.93 -8.99
C LEU A 92 11.74 5.50 -8.99
N LEU A 93 12.28 4.61 -8.16
CA LEU A 93 11.82 3.22 -8.05
C LEU A 93 10.38 3.14 -7.54
N LEU A 94 10.01 3.99 -6.57
CA LEU A 94 8.64 4.13 -6.10
C LEU A 94 7.71 4.52 -7.24
N ALA A 95 8.02 5.57 -7.99
CA ALA A 95 7.19 6.02 -9.10
C ALA A 95 7.08 4.98 -10.22
N LEU A 96 8.19 4.32 -10.57
CA LEU A 96 8.20 3.25 -11.58
C LEU A 96 7.37 2.03 -11.18
N ALA A 97 7.28 1.70 -9.88
CA ALA A 97 6.46 0.59 -9.39
C ALA A 97 4.96 0.76 -9.68
N TYR A 98 4.50 1.99 -9.90
CA TYR A 98 3.11 2.33 -10.25
C TYR A 98 2.91 2.65 -11.74
N SER A 99 3.85 2.26 -12.60
CA SER A 99 3.66 2.40 -14.06
C SER A 99 2.40 1.64 -14.52
N THR A 100 1.51 2.32 -15.24
CA THR A 100 0.20 1.78 -15.64
C THR A 100 0.24 0.90 -16.89
N HIS A 101 1.17 1.16 -17.80
CA HIS A 101 1.39 0.41 -19.05
C HIS A 101 2.90 0.23 -19.30
N PRO A 102 3.60 -0.53 -18.44
CA PRO A 102 5.03 -0.68 -18.53
C PRO A 102 5.45 -1.35 -19.84
N GLY A 103 6.45 -0.78 -20.52
CA GLY A 103 7.05 -1.39 -21.70
C GLY A 103 8.17 -2.37 -21.36
N GLU A 104 8.57 -3.19 -22.33
CA GLU A 104 9.66 -4.16 -22.18
C GLU A 104 11.00 -3.48 -21.80
N TYR A 105 11.24 -2.26 -22.29
CA TYR A 105 12.44 -1.49 -21.97
C TYR A 105 12.56 -1.15 -20.47
N LEU A 106 11.43 -0.93 -19.77
CA LEU A 106 11.42 -0.72 -18.31
C LEU A 106 11.90 -1.96 -17.56
N LEU A 107 11.31 -3.10 -17.90
CA LEU A 107 11.66 -4.36 -17.29
C LEU A 107 13.13 -4.73 -17.56
N LYS A 108 13.66 -4.46 -18.76
CA LYS A 108 15.07 -4.71 -19.08
C LYS A 108 16.00 -3.92 -18.17
N ASP A 109 15.75 -2.63 -18.00
CA ASP A 109 16.57 -1.76 -17.15
C ASP A 109 16.51 -2.20 -15.69
N LEU A 110 15.31 -2.50 -15.17
CA LEU A 110 15.13 -2.98 -13.79
C LEU A 110 15.78 -4.35 -13.55
N ILE A 111 15.64 -5.31 -14.47
CA ILE A 111 16.31 -6.62 -14.38
C ILE A 111 17.83 -6.46 -14.44
N ASN A 112 18.34 -5.56 -15.28
CA ASN A 112 19.77 -5.26 -15.33
C ASN A 112 20.27 -4.66 -14.01
N LEU A 113 19.52 -3.73 -13.41
CA LEU A 113 19.82 -3.20 -12.07
C LEU A 113 19.78 -4.29 -10.99
N MET A 114 18.82 -5.22 -11.05
CA MET A 114 18.75 -6.36 -10.13
C MET A 114 19.98 -7.28 -10.21
N LYS A 115 20.53 -7.47 -11.42
CA LYS A 115 21.73 -8.29 -11.64
C LYS A 115 23.00 -7.58 -11.16
N LYS A 116 23.02 -6.25 -11.13
CA LYS A 116 24.14 -5.48 -10.60
C LYS A 116 24.20 -5.62 -9.09
N LYS A 117 25.42 -5.75 -8.56
CA LYS A 117 25.65 -5.68 -7.10
C LYS A 117 25.73 -4.21 -6.69
N LEU A 118 24.57 -3.62 -6.43
CA LEU A 118 24.47 -2.25 -5.92
C LEU A 118 25.09 -2.16 -4.51
N PRO A 119 25.75 -1.05 -4.16
CA PRO A 119 26.47 -0.96 -2.90
C PRO A 119 25.52 -0.69 -1.72
N ASN A 120 24.40 0.01 -1.96
CA ASN A 120 23.35 0.22 -0.98
C ASN A 120 22.30 -0.91 -1.00
N VAL A 121 22.15 -1.58 0.15
CA VAL A 121 21.24 -2.72 0.35
C VAL A 121 19.75 -2.33 0.24
N ASN A 122 19.37 -1.14 0.70
CA ASN A 122 17.99 -0.64 0.66
C ASN A 122 17.55 -0.36 -0.77
N ILE A 123 18.45 0.19 -1.59
CA ILE A 123 18.21 0.40 -3.02
C ILE A 123 18.09 -0.96 -3.71
N GLN A 124 18.96 -1.92 -3.40
CA GLN A 124 18.88 -3.28 -3.97
C GLN A 124 17.51 -3.94 -3.69
N GLU A 125 17.00 -3.78 -2.48
CA GLU A 125 15.65 -4.23 -2.12
C GLU A 125 14.56 -3.48 -2.87
N SER A 126 14.64 -2.16 -2.93
CA SER A 126 13.67 -1.32 -3.65
C SER A 126 13.61 -1.66 -5.15
N VAL A 127 14.75 -1.94 -5.78
CA VAL A 127 14.82 -2.41 -7.18
C VAL A 127 14.09 -3.74 -7.34
N ALA A 128 14.35 -4.72 -6.46
CA ALA A 128 13.69 -6.01 -6.52
C ALA A 128 12.16 -5.89 -6.34
N MET A 129 11.72 -5.08 -5.38
CA MET A 129 10.30 -4.86 -5.09
C MET A 129 9.57 -4.10 -6.21
N ALA A 130 10.21 -3.07 -6.78
CA ALA A 130 9.70 -2.34 -7.93
C ALA A 130 9.60 -3.24 -9.17
N THR A 131 10.63 -4.07 -9.44
CA THR A 131 10.60 -5.03 -10.55
C THR A 131 9.44 -6.01 -10.41
N GLY A 132 9.20 -6.53 -9.20
CA GLY A 132 8.04 -7.39 -8.93
C GLY A 132 6.72 -6.67 -9.23
N ALA A 133 6.57 -5.42 -8.79
CA ALA A 133 5.35 -4.64 -9.02
C ALA A 133 5.10 -4.37 -10.52
N VAL A 134 6.15 -4.03 -11.27
CA VAL A 134 6.07 -3.80 -12.73
C VAL A 134 5.75 -5.10 -13.47
N ILE A 135 6.33 -6.23 -13.07
CA ILE A 135 6.01 -7.55 -13.64
C ILE A 135 4.54 -7.88 -13.46
N HIS A 136 3.97 -7.58 -12.28
CA HIS A 136 2.55 -7.79 -12.04
C HIS A 136 1.68 -7.00 -13.04
N THR A 137 1.94 -5.71 -13.19
CA THR A 137 1.19 -4.85 -14.12
C THR A 137 1.38 -5.30 -15.58
N TYR A 138 2.60 -5.68 -15.97
CA TYR A 138 2.88 -6.23 -17.31
C TYR A 138 2.11 -7.54 -17.57
N CYS A 139 1.97 -8.40 -16.55
CA CYS A 139 1.24 -9.66 -16.66
C CYS A 139 -0.29 -9.52 -16.60
N GLN A 140 -0.84 -8.32 -16.36
CA GLN A 140 -2.29 -8.09 -16.45
C GLN A 140 -2.82 -8.27 -17.87
N TYR A 141 -1.95 -8.15 -18.88
CA TYR A 141 -2.26 -8.46 -20.28
C TYR A 141 -1.78 -9.89 -20.60
N PRO A 142 -2.68 -10.84 -20.95
CA PRO A 142 -2.32 -12.25 -21.12
C PRO A 142 -1.18 -12.51 -22.11
N ASP A 143 -1.16 -11.77 -23.23
CA ASP A 143 -0.13 -11.91 -24.28
C ASP A 143 1.26 -11.46 -23.79
N GLN A 144 1.30 -10.46 -22.91
CA GLN A 144 2.53 -9.92 -22.34
C GLN A 144 3.14 -10.87 -21.30
N CYS A 145 2.31 -11.57 -20.52
CA CYS A 145 2.83 -12.46 -19.46
C CYS A 145 3.62 -13.68 -19.99
N GLN A 146 3.44 -14.03 -21.28
CA GLN A 146 4.17 -15.11 -21.93
C GLN A 146 5.54 -14.70 -22.49
N HIS A 147 5.85 -13.39 -22.46
CA HIS A 147 7.07 -12.82 -23.03
C HIS A 147 8.34 -13.34 -22.34
N GLU A 148 9.45 -13.39 -23.09
CA GLU A 148 10.73 -13.95 -22.63
C GLU A 148 11.26 -13.23 -21.38
N ILE A 149 11.05 -11.91 -21.30
CA ILE A 149 11.48 -11.09 -20.17
C ILE A 149 10.86 -11.51 -18.82
N VAL A 150 9.63 -12.01 -18.83
CA VAL A 150 8.97 -12.54 -17.62
C VAL A 150 9.61 -13.87 -17.23
N LYS A 151 9.97 -14.70 -18.21
CA LYS A 151 10.70 -15.96 -17.96
C LYS A 151 12.08 -15.69 -17.37
N GLU A 152 12.78 -14.67 -17.88
CA GLU A 152 14.07 -14.22 -17.36
C GLU A 152 13.96 -13.78 -15.89
N TYR A 153 12.98 -12.92 -15.56
CA TYR A 153 12.71 -12.52 -14.18
C TYR A 153 12.45 -13.73 -13.27
N LYS A 154 11.61 -14.68 -13.72
CA LYS A 154 11.30 -15.90 -12.96
C LYS A 154 12.54 -16.74 -12.68
N GLN A 155 13.40 -16.93 -13.69
CA GLN A 155 14.64 -17.69 -13.53
C GLN A 155 15.63 -16.97 -12.61
N LEU A 156 15.76 -15.66 -12.75
CA LEU A 156 16.64 -14.84 -11.92
C LEU A 156 16.23 -14.90 -10.45
N ILE A 157 14.95 -14.68 -10.13
CA ILE A 157 14.44 -14.74 -8.75
C ILE A 157 14.61 -16.13 -8.15
N ARG A 158 14.29 -17.20 -8.89
CA ARG A 158 14.50 -18.58 -8.41
C ARG A 158 15.97 -18.87 -8.11
N LYS A 159 16.88 -18.35 -8.94
CA LYS A 159 18.33 -18.45 -8.70
C LYS A 159 18.72 -17.68 -7.44
N MET A 160 18.30 -16.42 -7.32
CA MET A 160 18.63 -15.58 -6.16
C MET A 160 18.10 -16.16 -4.85
N LEU A 161 16.88 -16.71 -4.84
CA LEU A 161 16.31 -17.40 -3.66
C LEU A 161 17.11 -18.64 -3.26
N LYS A 162 17.67 -19.39 -4.23
CA LYS A 162 18.52 -20.56 -3.96
C LYS A 162 19.92 -20.17 -3.48
N ASP A 163 20.44 -19.07 -4.00
CA ASP A 163 21.79 -18.58 -3.70
C ASP A 163 21.84 -17.77 -2.39
N CYS A 164 20.69 -17.45 -1.76
CA CYS A 164 20.65 -16.73 -0.48
C CYS A 164 21.28 -17.55 0.66
N GLY A 165 22.27 -16.95 1.33
CA GLY A 165 22.91 -17.52 2.51
C GLY A 165 22.24 -17.12 3.83
N ASP A 166 21.39 -16.09 3.83
CA ASP A 166 20.82 -15.49 5.03
C ASP A 166 19.32 -15.14 4.88
N ASP A 167 18.67 -14.95 6.02
CA ASP A 167 17.23 -14.63 6.09
C ASP A 167 16.91 -13.26 5.48
N SER A 168 17.82 -12.28 5.59
CA SER A 168 17.58 -10.93 5.05
C SER A 168 17.57 -10.93 3.51
N CYS A 169 18.47 -11.69 2.88
CA CYS A 169 18.44 -11.97 1.44
C CYS A 169 17.12 -12.63 1.03
N THR A 170 16.69 -13.64 1.79
CA THR A 170 15.45 -14.37 1.51
C THR A 170 14.22 -13.45 1.57
N LEU A 171 14.12 -12.61 2.61
CA LEU A 171 13.03 -11.65 2.79
C LEU A 171 12.93 -10.68 1.60
N ARG A 172 14.05 -10.16 1.12
CA ARG A 172 14.09 -9.24 -0.03
C ARG A 172 13.46 -9.85 -1.28
N HIS A 173 13.84 -11.08 -1.60
CA HIS A 173 13.32 -11.76 -2.79
C HIS A 173 11.87 -12.24 -2.61
N LEU A 174 11.46 -12.64 -1.40
CA LEU A 174 10.05 -12.94 -1.10
C LEU A 174 9.15 -11.72 -1.30
N ARG A 175 9.59 -10.52 -0.88
CA ARG A 175 8.84 -9.27 -1.08
C ARG A 175 8.69 -8.94 -2.57
N SER A 176 9.74 -9.17 -3.37
CA SER A 176 9.68 -9.05 -4.84
C SER A 176 8.65 -10.02 -5.45
N VAL A 177 8.71 -11.30 -5.09
CA VAL A 177 7.74 -12.32 -5.54
C VAL A 177 6.31 -11.95 -5.13
N GLY A 178 6.13 -11.46 -3.90
CA GLY A 178 4.83 -11.03 -3.40
C GLY A 178 4.25 -9.84 -4.18
N ASN A 179 5.09 -8.90 -4.62
CA ASN A 179 4.67 -7.82 -5.50
C ASN A 179 4.34 -8.31 -6.92
N ALA A 180 5.03 -9.34 -7.43
CA ALA A 180 4.76 -9.94 -8.73
C ALA A 180 3.43 -10.71 -8.77
N GLY A 181 3.09 -11.43 -7.68
CA GLY A 181 1.82 -12.13 -7.55
C GLY A 181 1.61 -13.26 -8.58
N LEU A 182 2.68 -13.83 -9.15
CA LEU A 182 2.56 -14.87 -10.17
C LEU A 182 2.23 -16.23 -9.54
N ALA A 183 1.17 -16.88 -10.04
CA ALA A 183 0.68 -18.17 -9.56
C ALA A 183 1.74 -19.29 -9.57
N GLU A 184 2.71 -19.25 -10.50
CA GLU A 184 3.80 -20.22 -10.60
C GLU A 184 4.70 -20.28 -9.36
N PHE A 185 4.76 -19.22 -8.56
CA PHE A 185 5.55 -19.18 -7.33
C PHE A 185 4.81 -19.78 -6.13
N LEU A 186 3.52 -20.12 -6.25
CA LEU A 186 2.72 -20.60 -5.12
C LEU A 186 3.33 -21.82 -4.41
N PRO A 187 3.80 -22.88 -5.10
CA PRO A 187 4.38 -24.04 -4.43
C PRO A 187 5.64 -23.68 -3.64
N GLU A 188 6.46 -22.78 -4.17
CA GLU A 188 7.71 -22.31 -3.56
C GLU A 188 7.42 -21.49 -2.30
N LEU A 189 6.48 -20.53 -2.38
CA LEU A 189 6.05 -19.72 -1.24
C LEU A 189 5.46 -20.55 -0.11
N LEU A 190 4.57 -21.50 -0.44
CA LEU A 190 3.96 -22.38 0.57
C LEU A 190 5.01 -23.28 1.24
N THR A 191 6.02 -23.74 0.49
CA THR A 191 7.11 -24.55 1.03
C THR A 191 7.98 -23.73 2.00
N ILE A 192 8.32 -22.50 1.63
CA ILE A 192 9.09 -21.58 2.49
C ILE A 192 8.29 -21.23 3.75
N ALA A 193 7.01 -20.89 3.61
CA ALA A 193 6.11 -20.59 4.72
C ALA A 193 5.99 -21.75 5.72
N GLN A 194 5.98 -22.99 5.23
CA GLN A 194 5.86 -24.17 6.08
C GLN A 194 7.17 -24.56 6.76
N ASN A 195 8.30 -24.48 6.06
CA ASN A 195 9.56 -25.08 6.51
C ASN A 195 10.56 -24.12 7.15
N SER A 196 10.39 -22.80 6.98
CA SER A 196 11.37 -21.83 7.49
C SER A 196 11.38 -21.78 9.02
N LYS A 197 12.58 -21.81 9.61
CA LYS A 197 12.76 -21.70 11.06
C LYS A 197 12.50 -20.27 11.56
N ASN A 198 12.81 -19.27 10.75
CA ASN A 198 12.60 -17.87 11.11
C ASN A 198 11.12 -17.47 10.91
N PRO A 199 10.42 -16.99 11.97
CA PRO A 199 9.05 -16.51 11.86
C PRO A 199 8.86 -15.38 10.85
N ALA A 200 9.82 -14.46 10.72
CA ALA A 200 9.72 -13.33 9.79
C ALA A 200 9.70 -13.81 8.33
N VAL A 201 10.50 -14.81 7.99
CA VAL A 201 10.52 -15.42 6.65
C VAL A 201 9.21 -16.17 6.38
N SER A 202 8.70 -16.88 7.38
CA SER A 202 7.41 -17.58 7.26
C SER A 202 6.26 -16.60 7.06
N LEU A 203 6.25 -15.49 7.81
CA LEU A 203 5.27 -14.42 7.70
C LEU A 203 5.34 -13.76 6.32
N ALA A 204 6.52 -13.37 5.86
CA ALA A 204 6.70 -12.73 4.56
C ALA A 204 6.22 -13.65 3.40
N ALA A 205 6.45 -14.96 3.50
CA ALA A 205 5.98 -15.92 2.51
C ALA A 205 4.45 -16.04 2.48
N VAL A 206 3.77 -15.95 3.64
CA VAL A 206 2.29 -15.90 3.71
C VAL A 206 1.78 -14.57 3.14
N GLN A 207 2.37 -13.44 3.53
CA GLN A 207 1.99 -12.11 3.04
C GLN A 207 2.25 -11.92 1.54
N ALA A 208 3.19 -12.66 0.96
CA ALA A 208 3.46 -12.66 -0.48
C ALA A 208 2.28 -13.23 -1.31
N LEU A 209 1.33 -13.94 -0.68
CA LEU A 209 0.15 -14.47 -1.37
C LEU A 209 -0.91 -13.39 -1.66
N ARG A 210 -0.79 -12.18 -1.10
CA ARG A 210 -1.84 -11.14 -1.14
C ARG A 210 -2.34 -10.76 -2.54
N ARG A 211 -1.45 -10.75 -3.56
CA ARG A 211 -1.78 -10.33 -4.94
C ARG A 211 -2.19 -11.48 -5.85
N MET A 212 -2.18 -12.72 -5.36
CA MET A 212 -2.53 -13.88 -6.17
C MET A 212 -4.05 -14.01 -6.30
N ASP A 213 -4.49 -14.60 -7.41
CA ASP A 213 -5.91 -14.87 -7.64
C ASP A 213 -6.50 -15.75 -6.52
N LYS A 214 -7.60 -15.29 -5.93
CA LYS A 214 -8.24 -15.94 -4.79
C LYS A 214 -8.79 -17.33 -5.11
N ASN A 215 -9.23 -17.58 -6.35
CA ASN A 215 -9.70 -18.90 -6.76
C ASN A 215 -8.53 -19.89 -6.79
N PHE A 216 -7.39 -19.47 -7.35
CA PHE A 216 -6.18 -20.30 -7.37
C PHE A 216 -5.67 -20.62 -5.95
N LEU A 217 -5.69 -19.63 -5.05
CA LEU A 217 -5.35 -19.84 -3.64
C LEU A 217 -6.31 -20.78 -2.92
N LYS A 218 -7.61 -20.71 -3.21
CA LYS A 218 -8.63 -21.55 -2.59
C LYS A 218 -8.37 -23.04 -2.83
N ASP A 219 -7.94 -23.40 -4.03
CA ASP A 219 -7.74 -24.80 -4.42
C ASP A 219 -6.45 -25.41 -3.83
N GLN A 220 -5.35 -24.65 -3.77
CA GLN A 220 -4.03 -25.20 -3.44
C GLN A 220 -3.48 -24.73 -2.08
N ALA A 221 -3.78 -23.51 -1.65
CA ALA A 221 -3.20 -22.91 -0.45
C ALA A 221 -4.04 -23.15 0.81
N LYS A 222 -5.38 -23.18 0.67
CA LYS A 222 -6.33 -23.19 1.80
C LYS A 222 -6.04 -24.28 2.84
N VAL A 223 -5.85 -25.52 2.42
CA VAL A 223 -5.54 -26.65 3.33
C VAL A 223 -4.23 -26.44 4.09
N ARG A 224 -3.21 -25.85 3.43
CA ARG A 224 -1.93 -25.57 4.07
C ARG A 224 -2.03 -24.44 5.08
N LEU A 225 -2.79 -23.38 4.75
CA LEU A 225 -3.06 -22.26 5.66
C LEU A 225 -3.82 -22.72 6.91
N VAL A 226 -4.82 -23.61 6.77
CA VAL A 226 -5.52 -24.21 7.92
C VAL A 226 -4.55 -24.99 8.82
N LYS A 227 -3.68 -25.82 8.23
CA LYS A 227 -2.65 -26.57 8.99
C LYS A 227 -1.68 -25.66 9.73
N MET A 228 -1.29 -24.54 9.13
CA MET A 228 -0.41 -23.54 9.76
C MET A 228 -1.11 -22.85 10.93
N TYR A 229 -2.35 -22.39 10.73
CA TYR A 229 -3.13 -21.73 11.78
C TYR A 229 -3.37 -22.66 12.99
N LEU A 230 -3.71 -23.92 12.73
CA LEU A 230 -3.97 -24.94 13.75
C LEU A 230 -2.70 -25.59 14.31
N GLN A 231 -1.51 -25.20 13.84
CA GLN A 231 -0.22 -25.76 14.26
C GLN A 231 -0.13 -27.30 14.17
N ILE A 232 -0.77 -27.90 13.15
CA ILE A 232 -0.84 -29.37 13.02
C ILE A 232 0.54 -29.98 12.73
N THR A 233 1.36 -29.30 11.95
CA THR A 233 2.66 -29.80 11.50
C THR A 233 3.81 -29.40 12.42
N ARG A 234 3.75 -28.18 12.97
CA ARG A 234 4.73 -27.60 13.90
C ARG A 234 4.14 -26.39 14.59
N GLU A 235 4.86 -25.90 15.59
CA GLU A 235 4.58 -24.60 16.20
C GLU A 235 4.95 -23.45 15.26
N TYR A 236 4.08 -22.45 15.24
CA TYR A 236 4.22 -21.21 14.48
C TYR A 236 4.00 -20.02 15.40
N ASP A 237 4.73 -18.94 15.18
CA ASP A 237 4.54 -17.66 15.85
C ASP A 237 3.10 -17.10 15.63
N SER A 238 2.59 -16.35 16.61
CA SER A 238 1.24 -15.77 16.55
C SER A 238 1.02 -14.92 15.30
N SER A 239 2.02 -14.15 14.88
CA SER A 239 1.95 -13.27 13.71
C SER A 239 1.74 -14.06 12.41
N VAL A 240 2.38 -15.23 12.28
CA VAL A 240 2.24 -16.11 11.11
C VAL A 240 0.84 -16.72 11.08
N ARG A 241 0.30 -17.09 12.25
CA ARG A 241 -1.05 -17.65 12.38
C ARG A 241 -2.12 -16.60 12.10
N VAL A 242 -1.94 -15.38 12.58
CA VAL A 242 -2.80 -14.23 12.26
C VAL A 242 -2.83 -13.98 10.75
N ALA A 243 -1.66 -13.90 10.10
CA ALA A 243 -1.59 -13.72 8.65
C ALA A 243 -2.27 -14.87 7.87
N ALA A 244 -2.13 -16.12 8.34
CA ALA A 244 -2.83 -17.26 7.75
C ALA A 244 -4.35 -17.16 7.95
N LEU A 245 -4.81 -16.72 9.13
CA LEU A 245 -6.22 -16.50 9.43
C LEU A 245 -6.82 -15.41 8.53
N GLU A 246 -6.12 -14.29 8.34
CA GLU A 246 -6.59 -13.19 7.49
C GLU A 246 -6.83 -13.64 6.05
N LEU A 247 -5.90 -14.42 5.48
CA LEU A 247 -6.09 -15.02 4.16
C LEU A 247 -7.24 -16.05 4.15
N LEU A 248 -7.32 -16.93 5.15
CA LEU A 248 -8.37 -17.96 5.22
C LEU A 248 -9.78 -17.35 5.22
N VAL A 249 -9.97 -16.26 5.97
CA VAL A 249 -11.26 -15.58 6.05
C VAL A 249 -11.62 -14.91 4.72
N GLN A 250 -10.63 -14.40 3.96
CA GLN A 250 -10.83 -13.89 2.61
C GLN A 250 -11.14 -14.99 1.58
N LEU A 251 -10.66 -16.22 1.78
CA LEU A 251 -10.86 -17.38 0.89
C LEU A 251 -12.20 -18.10 1.10
N SER A 252 -13.14 -17.51 1.84
CA SER A 252 -14.45 -18.09 2.18
C SER A 252 -14.33 -19.47 2.87
N PRO A 253 -14.16 -19.50 4.20
CA PRO A 253 -14.03 -20.74 4.95
C PRO A 253 -15.34 -21.53 5.00
N THR A 254 -15.22 -22.85 5.01
CA THR A 254 -16.34 -23.78 5.19
C THR A 254 -16.78 -23.82 6.66
N PRO A 255 -18.00 -24.28 6.96
CA PRO A 255 -18.47 -24.39 8.34
C PRO A 255 -17.54 -25.21 9.25
N GLU A 256 -16.95 -26.31 8.74
CA GLU A 256 -16.01 -27.14 9.52
C GLU A 256 -14.67 -26.46 9.80
N GLU A 257 -14.18 -25.66 8.85
CA GLU A 257 -12.97 -24.86 9.04
C GLU A 257 -13.22 -23.74 10.06
N VAL A 258 -14.35 -23.03 9.95
CA VAL A 258 -14.75 -22.02 10.94
C VAL A 258 -14.86 -22.65 12.33
N TYR A 259 -15.52 -23.81 12.44
CA TYR A 259 -15.62 -24.54 13.70
C TYR A 259 -14.24 -24.89 14.27
N SER A 260 -13.34 -25.43 13.45
CA SER A 260 -11.99 -25.83 13.87
C SER A 260 -11.14 -24.62 14.33
N ILE A 261 -11.25 -23.50 13.61
CA ILE A 261 -10.60 -22.23 13.96
C ILE A 261 -11.09 -21.71 15.31
N LEU A 262 -12.42 -21.68 15.50
CA LEU A 262 -13.03 -21.20 16.74
C LEU A 262 -12.73 -22.13 17.92
N LYS A 263 -12.76 -23.45 17.70
CA LYS A 263 -12.40 -24.44 18.73
C LYS A 263 -10.94 -24.30 19.16
N SER A 264 -10.02 -24.06 18.22
CA SER A 264 -8.62 -23.80 18.53
C SER A 264 -8.43 -22.57 19.43
N ALA A 265 -9.24 -21.52 19.24
CA ALA A 265 -9.24 -20.34 20.10
C ALA A 265 -9.80 -20.63 21.52
N LEU A 266 -10.71 -21.61 21.65
CA LEU A 266 -11.21 -22.03 22.97
C LEU A 266 -10.18 -22.87 23.75
N ASP A 267 -9.52 -23.80 23.07
CA ASP A 267 -8.59 -24.75 23.69
C ASP A 267 -7.25 -24.09 24.06
N ASN A 268 -6.82 -23.07 23.31
CA ASN A 268 -5.53 -22.41 23.50
C ASN A 268 -5.55 -21.32 24.59
N ARG A 269 -5.68 -21.76 25.85
CA ARG A 269 -5.69 -20.85 27.03
C ARG A 269 -4.37 -20.11 27.27
N LYS A 270 -3.26 -20.60 26.70
CA LYS A 270 -1.94 -19.98 26.84
C LYS A 270 -1.86 -18.70 26.00
N GLU A 271 -2.39 -18.70 24.78
CA GLU A 271 -2.39 -17.54 23.86
C GLU A 271 -3.77 -16.87 23.81
N PHE A 272 -4.18 -16.28 24.94
CA PHE A 272 -5.49 -15.65 25.05
C PHE A 272 -5.66 -14.44 24.12
N GLU A 273 -4.58 -13.70 23.82
CA GLU A 273 -4.62 -12.56 22.89
C GLU A 273 -4.90 -13.00 21.44
N LEU A 274 -4.23 -14.05 20.96
CA LEU A 274 -4.49 -14.61 19.63
C LEU A 274 -5.91 -15.16 19.52
N SER A 275 -6.39 -15.79 20.59
CA SER A 275 -7.76 -16.33 20.66
C SER A 275 -8.80 -15.21 20.60
N LEU A 276 -8.57 -14.12 21.33
CA LEU A 276 -9.41 -12.92 21.28
C LEU A 276 -9.38 -12.28 19.89
N TYR A 277 -8.19 -12.11 19.31
CA TYR A 277 -8.04 -11.57 17.96
C TYR A 277 -8.83 -12.40 16.94
N THR A 278 -8.68 -13.73 16.98
CA THR A 278 -9.38 -14.66 16.09
C THR A 278 -10.88 -14.49 16.19
N MET A 279 -11.41 -14.48 17.42
CA MET A 279 -12.83 -14.25 17.67
C MET A 279 -13.29 -12.91 17.08
N LYS A 280 -12.60 -11.81 17.42
CA LYS A 280 -12.96 -10.47 16.96
C LYS A 280 -12.92 -10.38 15.45
N ARG A 281 -11.92 -10.97 14.81
CA ARG A 281 -11.78 -10.99 13.35
C ARG A 281 -12.90 -11.77 12.66
N VAL A 282 -13.25 -12.95 13.18
CA VAL A 282 -14.37 -13.74 12.62
C VAL A 282 -15.68 -12.98 12.80
N LEU A 283 -15.95 -12.41 13.97
CA LEU A 283 -17.17 -11.62 14.24
C LEU A 283 -17.26 -10.37 13.36
N ASP A 284 -16.14 -9.69 13.14
CA ASP A 284 -16.07 -8.54 12.24
C ASP A 284 -16.44 -8.94 10.80
N MET A 285 -15.91 -10.06 10.32
CA MET A 285 -16.17 -10.58 8.97
C MET A 285 -17.58 -11.14 8.80
N VAL A 286 -18.23 -11.59 9.87
CA VAL A 286 -19.65 -11.98 9.87
C VAL A 286 -20.56 -10.78 9.57
N ASN A 287 -20.16 -9.57 9.95
CA ASN A 287 -20.94 -8.36 9.67
C ASN A 287 -20.80 -7.89 8.22
N SER A 288 -19.66 -8.16 7.58
CA SER A 288 -19.35 -7.67 6.23
C SER A 288 -19.60 -8.70 5.11
N ASN A 289 -19.48 -10.00 5.39
CA ASN A 289 -19.55 -11.06 4.37
C ASN A 289 -20.66 -12.09 4.66
N ILE A 290 -21.61 -12.20 3.72
CA ILE A 290 -22.76 -13.10 3.84
C ILE A 290 -22.37 -14.58 3.90
N ASN A 291 -21.37 -15.01 3.14
CA ASN A 291 -20.93 -16.40 3.09
C ASN A 291 -20.26 -16.80 4.41
N VAL A 292 -19.43 -15.91 4.96
CA VAL A 292 -18.79 -16.13 6.27
C VAL A 292 -19.84 -16.17 7.37
N ARG A 293 -20.86 -15.30 7.30
CA ARG A 293 -21.99 -15.30 8.23
C ARG A 293 -22.75 -16.62 8.22
N GLU A 294 -23.07 -17.17 7.05
CA GLU A 294 -23.75 -18.47 6.94
C GLU A 294 -22.92 -19.63 7.48
N SER A 295 -21.62 -19.67 7.14
CA SER A 295 -20.68 -20.66 7.68
C SER A 295 -20.56 -20.56 9.21
N PHE A 296 -20.48 -19.34 9.74
CA PHE A 296 -20.39 -19.07 11.17
C PHE A 296 -21.66 -19.47 11.93
N LEU A 297 -22.84 -19.07 11.44
CA LEU A 297 -24.12 -19.45 12.04
C LEU A 297 -24.33 -20.97 12.04
N THR A 298 -23.84 -21.65 10.99
CA THR A 298 -23.87 -23.11 10.92
C THR A 298 -22.93 -23.75 11.94
N ALA A 299 -21.72 -23.20 12.12
CA ALA A 299 -20.79 -23.65 13.15
C ALA A 299 -21.38 -23.47 14.56
N LEU A 300 -22.02 -22.33 14.84
CA LEU A 300 -22.65 -22.03 16.15
C LEU A 300 -23.83 -22.94 16.53
N LYS A 301 -24.31 -23.81 15.64
CA LYS A 301 -25.28 -24.85 16.02
C LYS A 301 -24.68 -25.86 17.01
N ARG A 302 -23.36 -25.96 17.09
CA ARG A 302 -22.66 -26.82 18.05
C ARG A 302 -22.53 -26.11 19.40
N TYR A 303 -22.97 -26.79 20.46
CA TYR A 303 -23.09 -26.23 21.82
C TYR A 303 -21.73 -25.97 22.50
N ASP A 304 -20.67 -26.60 22.01
CA ASP A 304 -19.31 -26.49 22.53
C ASP A 304 -18.67 -25.13 22.24
N ILE A 305 -19.04 -24.48 21.12
CA ILE A 305 -18.59 -23.12 20.78
C ILE A 305 -19.64 -22.06 21.11
N ASN A 306 -20.93 -22.39 21.08
CA ASN A 306 -21.99 -21.42 21.38
C ASN A 306 -22.27 -21.32 22.88
N ASN A 307 -21.35 -20.70 23.63
CA ASN A 307 -21.51 -20.43 25.05
C ASN A 307 -20.87 -19.09 25.46
N TYR A 308 -21.33 -18.55 26.59
CA TYR A 308 -20.83 -17.26 27.10
C TYR A 308 -19.34 -17.31 27.48
N ASN A 309 -18.82 -18.49 27.83
CA ASN A 309 -17.42 -18.67 28.17
C ASN A 309 -16.52 -18.50 26.94
N PHE A 310 -17.00 -18.92 25.76
CA PHE A 310 -16.32 -18.70 24.49
C PHE A 310 -16.31 -17.21 24.12
N PHE A 311 -17.44 -16.51 24.21
CA PHE A 311 -17.49 -15.08 23.88
C PHE A 311 -16.84 -14.17 24.94
N GLY A 312 -16.56 -14.69 26.13
CA GLY A 312 -15.95 -13.97 27.27
C GLY A 312 -14.42 -14.02 27.32
N HIS A 313 -13.73 -13.92 26.18
CA HIS A 313 -12.26 -13.94 26.16
C HIS A 313 -11.65 -12.70 26.84
N ARG A 314 -10.60 -12.95 27.63
CA ARG A 314 -9.71 -11.91 28.17
C ARG A 314 -8.70 -11.44 27.09
N GLY A 315 -8.28 -10.19 27.16
CA GLY A 315 -7.20 -9.63 26.32
C GLY A 315 -7.52 -8.22 25.82
N LYS A 316 -6.61 -7.67 25.01
CA LYS A 316 -6.70 -6.32 24.42
C LYS A 316 -6.71 -6.29 22.90
N SER A 317 -6.41 -7.42 22.25
CA SER A 317 -6.42 -7.52 20.79
C SER A 317 -7.80 -7.16 20.22
N SER A 318 -7.81 -6.43 19.11
CA SER A 318 -9.02 -5.90 18.50
C SER A 318 -8.99 -5.97 16.98
N ALA A 319 -10.17 -6.07 16.37
CA ALA A 319 -10.39 -6.07 14.94
C ALA A 319 -11.76 -5.44 14.67
N TYR A 320 -11.81 -4.43 13.80
CA TYR A 320 -13.02 -3.69 13.51
C TYR A 320 -13.01 -3.11 12.10
N THR A 321 -14.09 -3.35 11.35
CA THR A 321 -14.35 -2.78 10.03
C THR A 321 -15.48 -1.76 10.11
N GLY A 322 -15.24 -0.56 9.59
CA GLY A 322 -16.19 0.53 9.53
C GLY A 322 -16.38 1.08 8.10
N LEU A 323 -17.49 1.76 7.87
CA LEU A 323 -17.75 2.48 6.62
C LEU A 323 -16.99 3.80 6.60
N MET A 324 -16.08 3.95 5.64
CA MET A 324 -15.37 5.20 5.39
C MET A 324 -16.28 6.16 4.63
N ALA A 325 -16.78 5.78 3.45
CA ALA A 325 -17.70 6.60 2.66
C ALA A 325 -18.68 5.69 1.92
N ALA A 326 -19.94 6.10 1.80
CA ALA A 326 -20.94 5.38 1.01
C ALA A 326 -21.35 6.27 -0.16
N MET A 327 -20.93 5.91 -1.37
CA MET A 327 -21.37 6.55 -2.62
C MET A 327 -22.37 5.64 -3.31
N LYS A 328 -23.14 6.18 -4.26
CA LYS A 328 -24.23 5.45 -4.93
C LYS A 328 -23.75 4.15 -5.60
N ASP A 329 -22.58 4.18 -6.22
CA ASP A 329 -22.04 3.08 -7.03
C ASP A 329 -20.75 2.49 -6.43
N MET A 330 -20.31 2.99 -5.26
CA MET A 330 -19.03 2.61 -4.67
C MET A 330 -19.01 2.89 -3.18
N ASN A 331 -18.64 1.90 -2.39
CA ASN A 331 -18.45 2.07 -0.96
C ASN A 331 -16.96 1.99 -0.62
N SER A 332 -16.56 2.75 0.39
CA SER A 332 -15.22 2.71 0.96
C SER A 332 -15.34 2.30 2.43
N SER A 333 -14.48 1.39 2.87
CA SER A 333 -14.41 0.90 4.24
C SER A 333 -12.98 1.01 4.75
N TYR A 334 -12.86 1.18 6.06
CA TYR A 334 -11.60 1.02 6.75
C TYR A 334 -11.68 -0.18 7.70
N TYR A 335 -10.57 -0.88 7.85
CA TYR A 335 -10.39 -1.99 8.79
C TYR A 335 -9.21 -1.65 9.69
N LEU A 336 -9.48 -1.55 10.99
CA LEU A 336 -8.48 -1.33 12.02
C LEU A 336 -8.28 -2.64 12.78
N HIS A 337 -7.03 -3.05 12.94
CA HIS A 337 -6.70 -4.23 13.71
C HIS A 337 -5.51 -3.99 14.61
N GLN A 338 -5.49 -4.67 15.75
CA GLN A 338 -4.42 -4.62 16.71
C GLN A 338 -4.22 -5.99 17.34
N GLU A 339 -2.99 -6.50 17.22
CA GLU A 339 -2.49 -7.67 17.91
C GLU A 339 -1.62 -7.21 19.09
N THR A 340 -1.99 -7.65 20.29
CA THR A 340 -1.21 -7.40 21.50
C THR A 340 -0.55 -8.68 21.98
N ALA A 341 0.67 -8.54 22.49
CA ALA A 341 1.36 -9.56 23.25
C ALA A 341 0.68 -9.85 24.59
N ARG A 342 1.05 -10.96 25.23
CA ARG A 342 0.52 -11.35 26.55
C ARG A 342 0.82 -10.31 27.64
N THR A 343 1.94 -9.61 27.52
CA THR A 343 2.34 -8.50 28.40
C THR A 343 1.48 -7.24 28.21
N GLY A 344 0.60 -7.22 27.21
CA GLY A 344 -0.23 -6.08 26.85
C GLY A 344 0.46 -5.04 25.98
N VAL A 345 1.69 -5.33 25.54
CA VAL A 345 2.44 -4.53 24.56
C VAL A 345 1.88 -4.79 23.16
N MET A 346 1.81 -3.77 22.31
CA MET A 346 1.39 -3.93 20.93
C MET A 346 2.46 -4.71 20.15
N LYS A 347 2.06 -5.83 19.54
CA LYS A 347 2.91 -6.58 18.60
C LYS A 347 2.73 -6.06 17.18
N ARG A 348 1.47 -5.87 16.77
CA ARG A 348 1.11 -5.33 15.45
C ARG A 348 -0.13 -4.46 15.53
N SER A 349 -0.19 -3.42 14.72
CA SER A 349 -1.38 -2.59 14.56
C SER A 349 -1.42 -2.04 13.16
N GLY A 350 -2.56 -2.13 12.50
CA GLY A 350 -2.67 -1.66 11.12
C GLY A 350 -4.05 -1.14 10.77
N MET A 351 -4.07 -0.36 9.70
CA MET A 351 -5.25 0.21 9.09
C MET A 351 -5.25 -0.09 7.60
N ASP A 352 -6.29 -0.78 7.15
CA ASP A 352 -6.55 -1.05 5.74
C ASP A 352 -7.70 -0.17 5.27
N VAL A 353 -7.52 0.53 4.16
CA VAL A 353 -8.56 1.27 3.45
C VAL A 353 -8.81 0.59 2.13
N GLY A 354 -10.03 0.09 1.97
CA GLY A 354 -10.48 -0.61 0.79
C GLY A 354 -11.69 0.07 0.16
N VAL A 355 -11.71 0.05 -1.16
CA VAL A 355 -12.87 0.46 -1.96
C VAL A 355 -13.51 -0.80 -2.53
N TYR A 356 -14.82 -0.90 -2.39
CA TYR A 356 -15.59 -2.05 -2.83
C TYR A 356 -16.84 -1.63 -3.60
N ASN A 357 -17.07 -2.37 -4.66
CA ASN A 357 -18.28 -2.37 -5.47
C ASN A 357 -18.76 -3.83 -5.57
N ASP A 358 -19.96 -4.06 -6.10
CA ASP A 358 -20.54 -5.40 -6.28
C ASP A 358 -19.64 -6.34 -7.09
N VAL A 359 -18.75 -5.78 -7.93
CA VAL A 359 -17.88 -6.54 -8.83
C VAL A 359 -16.42 -6.58 -8.37
N MET A 360 -15.93 -5.56 -7.66
CA MET A 360 -14.49 -5.44 -7.34
C MET A 360 -14.26 -4.98 -5.91
N ILE A 361 -13.25 -5.59 -5.27
CA ILE A 361 -12.68 -5.15 -3.99
C ILE A 361 -11.23 -4.77 -4.27
N GLN A 362 -10.91 -3.49 -4.16
CA GLN A 362 -9.56 -2.97 -4.36
C GLN A 362 -9.05 -2.36 -3.04
N PRO A 363 -8.03 -2.94 -2.40
CA PRO A 363 -7.33 -2.25 -1.33
C PRO A 363 -6.60 -1.05 -1.93
N VAL A 364 -6.85 0.12 -1.34
CA VAL A 364 -6.25 1.38 -1.78
C VAL A 364 -4.99 1.62 -1.00
N PHE A 365 -5.07 1.55 0.32
CA PHE A 365 -3.98 1.87 1.23
C PHE A 365 -4.00 0.91 2.41
N ASN A 366 -2.84 0.40 2.81
CA ASN A 366 -2.66 -0.34 4.04
C ASN A 366 -1.37 0.16 4.70
N PHE A 367 -1.52 0.51 5.96
CA PHE A 367 -0.43 0.86 6.85
C PHE A 367 -0.44 -0.12 8.02
N GLU A 368 0.73 -0.66 8.35
CA GLU A 368 0.89 -1.55 9.49
C GLU A 368 2.17 -1.21 10.26
N LEU A 369 2.04 -1.13 11.58
CA LEU A 369 3.13 -1.04 12.53
C LEU A 369 3.38 -2.41 13.12
N TYR A 370 4.65 -2.77 13.26
CA TYR A 370 5.06 -3.97 13.96
C TYR A 370 6.13 -3.63 14.99
N ALA A 371 6.07 -4.33 16.12
CA ALA A 371 7.05 -4.27 17.17
C ALA A 371 7.30 -5.66 17.74
N GLU A 372 8.56 -6.04 17.83
CA GLU A 372 9.05 -7.31 18.36
C GLU A 372 10.05 -7.03 19.49
N GLY A 373 10.14 -7.91 20.48
CA GLY A 373 11.13 -7.81 21.56
C GLY A 373 10.91 -6.67 22.58
N LEU A 374 9.91 -5.79 22.41
CA LEU A 374 9.58 -4.74 23.40
C LEU A 374 9.09 -5.31 24.74
N GLU A 375 8.60 -6.54 24.74
CA GLU A 375 8.12 -7.23 25.93
C GLU A 375 9.23 -7.43 26.98
N ALA A 376 10.45 -7.71 26.52
CA ALA A 376 11.62 -7.92 27.37
C ALA A 376 12.06 -6.63 28.09
N LEU A 377 11.79 -5.46 27.51
CA LEU A 377 12.16 -4.16 28.08
C LEU A 377 11.22 -3.71 29.19
N ILE A 378 9.99 -4.22 29.19
CA ILE A 378 8.91 -3.79 30.08
C ILE A 378 8.89 -4.60 31.38
N GLY A 379 9.75 -5.61 31.53
CA GLY A 379 9.97 -6.34 32.78
C GLY A 379 8.76 -7.15 33.27
N GLY A 380 7.79 -7.43 32.38
CA GLY A 380 6.51 -8.06 32.71
C GLY A 380 6.42 -9.57 32.46
N GLY A 381 7.55 -10.26 32.27
CA GLY A 381 7.58 -11.71 32.07
C GLY A 381 8.15 -12.43 33.28
N ASP A 382 7.33 -13.23 33.96
CA ASP A 382 7.77 -14.25 34.95
C ASP A 382 8.50 -15.44 34.30
N GLU A 383 8.75 -15.40 32.99
CA GLU A 383 9.60 -16.36 32.29
C GLU A 383 10.98 -15.72 32.10
N GLU A 384 12.02 -16.38 32.60
CA GLU A 384 13.41 -16.08 32.27
C GLU A 384 13.50 -15.89 30.74
N VAL A 385 13.74 -14.65 30.30
CA VAL A 385 13.98 -14.36 28.88
C VAL A 385 15.10 -15.31 28.46
N PRO A 386 14.85 -16.26 27.54
CA PRO A 386 15.90 -17.16 27.11
C PRO A 386 17.07 -16.30 26.63
N GLU A 387 18.29 -16.58 27.10
CA GLU A 387 19.49 -15.98 26.50
C GLU A 387 19.44 -16.23 24.99
N GLY A 388 19.17 -15.19 24.19
CA GLY A 388 18.89 -15.30 22.76
C GLY A 388 17.46 -14.93 22.30
N GLY A 389 16.64 -14.29 23.14
CA GLY A 389 15.36 -13.69 22.72
C GLY A 389 15.51 -12.65 21.60
N PRO A 390 14.44 -12.37 20.82
CA PRO A 390 14.51 -11.43 19.70
C PRO A 390 14.87 -10.02 20.18
N GLU A 391 15.81 -9.38 19.47
CA GLU A 391 16.17 -7.98 19.71
C GLU A 391 14.94 -7.08 19.60
N ALA A 392 14.87 -6.03 20.43
CA ALA A 392 13.79 -5.06 20.38
C ALA A 392 13.84 -4.32 19.03
N THR A 393 12.85 -4.56 18.18
CA THR A 393 12.75 -3.97 16.84
C THR A 393 11.36 -3.42 16.64
N ALA A 394 11.24 -2.24 16.03
CA ALA A 394 9.97 -1.73 15.54
C ALA A 394 10.11 -1.11 14.16
N GLY A 395 9.05 -1.21 13.39
CA GLY A 395 9.00 -0.64 12.06
C GLY A 395 7.59 -0.53 11.52
N MET A 396 7.53 -0.15 10.25
CA MET A 396 6.32 0.14 9.52
C MET A 396 6.37 -0.53 8.15
N THR A 397 5.27 -1.18 7.80
CA THR A 397 4.99 -1.68 6.46
C THR A 397 3.91 -0.80 5.83
N LEU A 398 4.12 -0.46 4.57
CA LEU A 398 3.19 0.32 3.77
C LEU A 398 2.87 -0.46 2.50
N SER A 399 1.60 -0.54 2.15
CA SER A 399 1.19 -0.98 0.83
C SER A 399 0.14 -0.04 0.25
N LEU A 400 0.26 0.20 -1.04
CA LEU A 400 -0.64 1.07 -1.78
C LEU A 400 -1.00 0.37 -3.08
N MET A 401 -2.30 0.28 -3.38
CA MET A 401 -2.83 -0.48 -4.53
C MET A 401 -2.22 -1.89 -4.67
N ASP A 402 -2.16 -2.61 -3.55
CA ASP A 402 -1.56 -3.95 -3.40
C ASP A 402 -0.04 -4.07 -3.59
N VAL A 403 0.65 -2.98 -3.93
CA VAL A 403 2.11 -2.93 -4.00
C VAL A 403 2.66 -2.70 -2.60
N LEU A 404 3.40 -3.67 -2.07
CA LEU A 404 4.14 -3.51 -0.82
C LEU A 404 5.37 -2.65 -1.11
N LEU A 405 5.54 -1.60 -0.32
CA LEU A 405 6.71 -0.75 -0.29
C LEU A 405 7.77 -1.34 0.65
N ARG A 406 9.02 -0.88 0.51
CA ARG A 406 10.10 -1.30 1.40
C ARG A 406 9.71 -0.96 2.85
N PRO A 407 9.72 -1.94 3.77
CA PRO A 407 9.45 -1.66 5.18
C PRO A 407 10.49 -0.70 5.74
N ILE A 408 10.03 0.21 6.59
CA ILE A 408 10.87 1.20 7.26
C ILE A 408 11.06 0.73 8.69
N GLU A 409 12.30 0.44 9.05
CA GLU A 409 12.66 0.09 10.43
C GLU A 409 12.99 1.38 11.19
N PHE A 410 12.30 1.62 12.31
CA PHE A 410 12.52 2.79 13.15
C PHE A 410 13.74 2.61 14.04
N PHE A 411 13.89 1.41 14.60
CA PHE A 411 15.04 1.04 15.41
C PHE A 411 15.22 -0.47 15.47
N ARG A 412 16.47 -0.85 15.76
CA ARG A 412 16.87 -2.22 16.05
C ARG A 412 17.73 -2.29 17.30
N GLY A 413 17.41 -3.24 18.17
CA GLY A 413 18.09 -3.45 19.44
C GLY A 413 17.91 -2.29 20.42
N SER A 414 18.35 -2.52 21.66
CA SER A 414 18.18 -1.55 22.74
C SER A 414 18.92 -0.23 22.48
N GLY A 415 20.09 -0.28 21.82
CA GLY A 415 20.84 0.93 21.45
C GLY A 415 20.12 1.78 20.39
N GLY A 416 19.55 1.13 19.38
CA GLY A 416 18.74 1.80 18.36
C GLY A 416 17.48 2.43 18.96
N LEU A 417 16.80 1.71 19.87
CA LEU A 417 15.63 2.23 20.57
C LEU A 417 15.97 3.50 21.36
N MET A 418 17.03 3.46 22.18
CA MET A 418 17.43 4.62 22.98
C MET A 418 17.80 5.81 22.10
N SER A 419 18.48 5.57 20.96
CA SER A 419 18.75 6.61 19.97
C SER A 419 17.46 7.17 19.36
N ALA A 420 16.52 6.31 18.97
CA ALA A 420 15.25 6.73 18.37
C ALA A 420 14.38 7.54 19.35
N VAL A 421 14.33 7.16 20.63
CA VAL A 421 13.58 7.89 21.66
C VAL A 421 14.23 9.25 21.95
N TRP A 422 15.56 9.34 21.92
CA TRP A 422 16.28 10.60 22.19
C TRP A 422 16.25 11.56 21.01
N ASN A 423 16.22 11.01 19.79
CA ASN A 423 16.11 11.78 18.54
C ASN A 423 14.65 11.90 18.05
N ALA A 424 13.67 11.46 18.83
CA ALA A 424 12.27 11.50 18.44
C ALA A 424 11.83 12.95 18.24
N PRO A 425 11.34 13.31 17.03
CA PRO A 425 10.97 14.68 16.74
C PRO A 425 9.67 15.02 17.47
N SER A 426 9.68 16.16 18.16
CA SER A 426 8.47 16.70 18.77
C SER A 426 7.45 17.20 17.73
N GLU A 427 7.93 17.56 16.55
CA GLU A 427 7.12 18.03 15.41
C GLU A 427 6.99 16.93 14.35
N PRO A 428 5.87 16.90 13.60
CA PRO A 428 5.65 15.89 12.57
C PRO A 428 6.65 16.04 11.42
N ILE A 429 7.40 14.97 11.16
CA ILE A 429 8.33 14.88 10.02
C ILE A 429 7.68 14.02 8.93
N SER A 430 7.76 14.45 7.66
CA SER A 430 7.29 13.65 6.53
C SER A 430 8.16 12.40 6.34
N ALA A 431 7.52 11.24 6.37
CA ALA A 431 8.14 9.93 6.17
C ALA A 431 8.00 9.44 4.72
N LEU A 432 6.94 9.84 4.03
CA LEU A 432 6.70 9.50 2.63
C LEU A 432 5.91 10.62 1.95
N GLN A 433 6.47 11.14 0.86
CA GLN A 433 5.81 12.13 0.02
C GLN A 433 5.96 11.70 -1.44
N ALA A 434 4.85 11.44 -2.13
CA ALA A 434 4.88 10.96 -3.51
C ALA A 434 3.68 11.41 -4.34
N ASN A 435 3.93 11.71 -5.61
CA ASN A 435 2.89 11.90 -6.63
C ASN A 435 2.91 10.69 -7.57
N LEU A 436 1.79 10.00 -7.68
CA LEU A 436 1.68 8.73 -8.40
C LEU A 436 0.59 8.81 -9.46
N LEU A 437 0.90 8.34 -10.66
CA LEU A 437 -0.08 8.14 -11.72
C LEU A 437 -0.74 6.78 -11.50
N LEU A 438 -1.98 6.77 -11.01
CA LEU A 438 -2.71 5.54 -10.68
C LEU A 438 -3.49 4.98 -11.86
N HIS A 439 -4.01 5.87 -12.72
CA HIS A 439 -4.80 5.47 -13.88
C HIS A 439 -4.36 6.28 -15.09
N ASP A 440 -4.11 5.60 -16.20
CA ASP A 440 -3.87 6.24 -17.48
C ASP A 440 -4.49 5.37 -18.56
N HIS A 441 -5.56 5.88 -19.15
CA HIS A 441 -6.27 5.25 -20.23
C HIS A 441 -6.38 6.22 -21.39
N SER A 442 -5.92 5.80 -22.56
CA SER A 442 -6.10 6.52 -23.81
C SER A 442 -6.57 5.55 -24.88
N GLN A 443 -7.70 5.86 -25.51
CA GLN A 443 -8.27 5.03 -26.56
C GLN A 443 -8.85 5.90 -27.68
N LYS A 444 -8.49 5.55 -28.92
CA LYS A 444 -9.09 6.09 -30.12
C LYS A 444 -10.10 5.10 -30.67
N LEU A 445 -11.36 5.52 -30.72
CA LEU A 445 -12.49 4.74 -31.20
C LEU A 445 -12.90 5.23 -32.58
N HIS A 446 -12.85 4.34 -33.56
CA HIS A 446 -13.38 4.58 -34.90
C HIS A 446 -14.87 4.23 -34.91
N LEU A 447 -15.72 5.23 -35.12
CA LEU A 447 -17.16 5.02 -35.25
C LEU A 447 -17.52 4.51 -36.64
N SER A 448 -18.67 3.83 -36.75
CA SER A 448 -19.19 3.31 -38.02
C SER A 448 -19.49 4.41 -39.06
N ASN A 449 -19.70 5.65 -38.60
CA ASN A 449 -19.87 6.83 -39.45
C ASN A 449 -18.54 7.48 -39.90
N GLY A 450 -17.39 6.85 -39.59
CA GLY A 450 -16.05 7.31 -39.96
C GLY A 450 -15.47 8.39 -39.03
N LEU A 451 -16.22 8.85 -38.03
CA LEU A 451 -15.71 9.82 -37.05
C LEU A 451 -14.80 9.13 -36.04
N ILE A 452 -13.82 9.88 -35.53
CA ILE A 452 -12.88 9.41 -34.51
C ILE A 452 -13.26 10.07 -33.19
N ILE A 453 -13.49 9.24 -32.18
CA ILE A 453 -13.60 9.67 -30.79
C ILE A 453 -12.28 9.36 -30.12
N ASP A 454 -11.67 10.37 -29.52
CA ASP A 454 -10.50 10.21 -28.66
C ASP A 454 -10.96 10.35 -27.20
N VAL A 455 -10.72 9.29 -26.43
CA VAL A 455 -11.05 9.20 -25.00
C VAL A 455 -9.75 9.12 -24.24
N GLN A 456 -9.55 10.05 -23.30
CA GLN A 456 -8.44 9.99 -22.37
C GLN A 456 -8.96 10.15 -20.95
N VAL A 457 -8.47 9.32 -20.03
CA VAL A 457 -8.76 9.40 -18.60
C VAL A 457 -7.45 9.22 -17.85
N THR A 458 -7.05 10.24 -17.09
CA THR A 458 -5.85 10.23 -16.27
C THR A 458 -6.22 10.46 -14.81
N GLY A 459 -5.68 9.62 -13.94
CA GLY A 459 -5.90 9.63 -12.50
C GLY A 459 -4.57 9.74 -11.76
N VAL A 460 -4.39 10.82 -11.02
CA VAL A 460 -3.18 11.12 -10.24
C VAL A 460 -3.55 11.15 -8.77
N ALA A 461 -2.72 10.53 -7.92
CA ALA A 461 -2.81 10.63 -6.48
C ALA A 461 -1.55 11.26 -5.90
N SER A 462 -1.73 12.08 -4.88
CA SER A 462 -0.68 12.67 -4.07
C SER A 462 -0.86 12.19 -2.65
N ILE A 463 0.21 11.71 -2.03
CA ILE A 463 0.19 11.16 -0.68
C ILE A 463 1.32 11.81 0.11
N ASP A 464 0.99 12.27 1.31
CA ASP A 464 1.95 12.71 2.32
C ASP A 464 1.62 12.06 3.67
N LEU A 465 2.58 11.28 4.15
CA LEU A 465 2.56 10.61 5.44
C LEU A 465 3.59 11.28 6.33
N SER A 466 3.15 11.85 7.45
CA SER A 466 4.02 12.44 8.45
C SER A 466 3.73 11.88 9.84
N GLY A 467 4.74 11.88 10.70
CA GLY A 467 4.63 11.30 12.05
C GLY A 467 5.41 12.09 13.08
N SER A 468 4.87 12.15 14.30
CA SER A 468 5.60 12.58 15.49
C SER A 468 5.36 11.63 16.65
N ILE A 469 6.37 11.46 17.49
CA ILE A 469 6.31 10.62 18.68
C ILE A 469 6.90 11.41 19.84
N SER A 470 6.19 11.45 20.96
CA SER A 470 6.66 12.00 22.22
C SER A 470 6.55 10.94 23.31
N ILE A 471 7.65 10.69 24.01
CA ILE A 471 7.71 9.72 25.11
C ILE A 471 8.22 10.46 26.34
N SER A 472 7.46 10.42 27.44
CA SER A 472 7.92 10.90 28.73
C SER A 472 8.07 9.74 29.71
N LEU A 473 9.31 9.40 30.03
CA LEU A 473 9.61 8.38 31.04
C LEU A 473 9.22 8.85 32.46
N TRP A 474 9.31 10.16 32.73
CA TRP A 474 8.96 10.76 34.02
C TRP A 474 7.46 10.71 34.30
N TYR A 475 6.64 11.13 33.32
CA TYR A 475 5.18 11.08 33.42
C TYR A 475 4.60 9.72 33.03
N LYS A 476 5.46 8.78 32.60
CA LYS A 476 5.09 7.44 32.14
C LYS A 476 4.00 7.45 31.06
N ASN A 477 4.10 8.38 30.13
CA ASN A 477 3.15 8.53 29.02
C ASN A 477 3.87 8.55 27.67
N SER A 478 3.13 8.20 26.62
CA SER A 478 3.56 8.31 25.24
C SER A 478 2.41 8.79 24.39
N ASN A 479 2.65 9.84 23.60
CA ASN A 479 1.71 10.33 22.62
C ASN A 479 2.37 10.21 21.24
N SER A 480 1.67 9.59 20.30
CA SER A 480 2.08 9.55 18.90
C SER A 480 0.97 10.07 18.01
N LEU A 481 1.37 10.77 16.95
CA LEU A 481 0.46 11.32 15.95
C LEU A 481 1.00 10.98 14.57
N ILE A 482 0.22 10.23 13.81
CA ILE A 482 0.49 9.94 12.40
C ILE A 482 -0.57 10.68 11.58
N LYS A 483 -0.12 11.62 10.77
CA LYS A 483 -0.99 12.37 9.85
C LYS A 483 -0.80 11.81 8.45
N THR A 484 -1.88 11.31 7.88
CA THR A 484 -1.92 10.85 6.48
C THR A 484 -2.82 11.80 5.71
N SER A 485 -2.27 12.47 4.72
CA SER A 485 -3.05 13.27 3.78
C SER A 485 -2.92 12.68 2.38
N GLY A 486 -4.04 12.66 1.67
CA GLY A 486 -4.14 12.11 0.34
C GLY A 486 -5.06 12.97 -0.51
N ALA A 487 -4.60 13.33 -1.70
CA ALA A 487 -5.40 13.99 -2.71
C ALA A 487 -5.44 13.12 -3.96
N MET A 488 -6.62 12.93 -4.55
CA MET A 488 -6.78 12.19 -5.80
C MET A 488 -7.54 13.04 -6.79
N ILE A 489 -7.03 13.10 -8.02
CA ILE A 489 -7.61 13.85 -9.13
C ILE A 489 -7.76 12.91 -10.30
N ILE A 490 -9.00 12.80 -10.79
CA ILE A 490 -9.34 12.10 -12.02
C ILE A 490 -9.79 13.16 -13.00
N ASN A 491 -9.08 13.31 -14.10
CA ASN A 491 -9.54 14.14 -15.19
C ASN A 491 -9.57 13.33 -16.47
N GLY A 492 -10.66 13.49 -17.20
CA GLY A 492 -10.87 12.79 -18.44
C GLY A 492 -11.57 13.69 -19.42
N TRP A 493 -11.26 13.44 -20.68
CA TRP A 493 -11.88 14.12 -21.79
C TRP A 493 -12.22 13.14 -22.88
N MET A 494 -13.35 13.42 -23.54
CA MET A 494 -13.83 12.71 -24.70
C MET A 494 -14.03 13.76 -25.78
N LYS A 495 -13.29 13.64 -26.88
CA LYS A 495 -13.36 14.57 -28.02
C LYS A 495 -13.75 13.82 -29.27
N LEU A 496 -14.79 14.33 -29.93
CA LEU A 496 -15.17 13.95 -31.28
C LEU A 496 -14.45 14.89 -32.23
N GLU A 497 -13.52 14.35 -33.01
CA GLU A 497 -12.76 15.12 -33.99
C GLU A 497 -13.34 14.93 -35.39
N SER A 498 -13.84 16.03 -35.96
CA SER A 498 -14.27 16.15 -37.35
C SER A 498 -13.82 17.50 -37.90
N GLU A 499 -13.68 17.61 -39.23
CA GLU A 499 -13.31 18.86 -39.89
C GLU A 499 -14.35 19.97 -39.74
N VAL A 500 -15.62 19.59 -39.51
CA VAL A 500 -16.76 20.53 -39.46
C VAL A 500 -17.27 20.75 -38.05
N LEU A 501 -17.25 19.71 -37.21
CA LEU A 501 -17.79 19.70 -35.87
C LEU A 501 -16.77 19.16 -34.87
N GLN A 502 -16.44 19.95 -33.86
CA GLN A 502 -15.69 19.53 -32.69
C GLN A 502 -16.63 19.53 -31.50
N GLY A 503 -17.01 18.34 -31.06
CA GLY A 503 -17.81 18.13 -29.85
C GLY A 503 -16.96 17.46 -28.79
N GLY A 504 -17.20 17.76 -27.52
CA GLY A 504 -16.50 17.05 -26.46
C GLY A 504 -17.06 17.28 -25.08
N MET A 505 -16.56 16.46 -24.18
CA MET A 505 -16.89 16.48 -22.77
C MET A 505 -15.61 16.34 -21.98
N ASN A 506 -15.38 17.25 -21.04
CA ASN A 506 -14.30 17.17 -20.07
C ASN A 506 -14.95 16.98 -18.70
N PHE A 507 -14.42 16.07 -17.90
CA PHE A 507 -14.82 15.91 -16.51
C PHE A 507 -13.58 15.94 -15.63
N THR A 508 -13.70 16.59 -14.47
CA THR A 508 -12.69 16.56 -13.42
C THR A 508 -13.36 16.16 -12.12
N ALA A 509 -12.78 15.20 -11.42
CA ALA A 509 -13.18 14.77 -10.09
C ALA A 509 -11.97 14.93 -9.17
N GLU A 510 -12.10 15.77 -8.17
CA GLU A 510 -11.09 16.07 -7.17
C GLU A 510 -11.60 15.55 -5.83
N SER A 511 -10.73 14.87 -5.09
CA SER A 511 -11.02 14.39 -3.74
C SER A 511 -9.83 14.59 -2.83
N GLU A 512 -10.10 15.06 -1.61
CA GLU A 512 -9.10 15.25 -0.57
C GLU A 512 -9.54 14.52 0.70
N ALA A 513 -8.62 13.75 1.26
CA ALA A 513 -8.81 12.98 2.48
C ALA A 513 -7.64 13.22 3.43
N VAL A 514 -7.98 13.49 4.69
CA VAL A 514 -7.01 13.59 5.79
C VAL A 514 -7.43 12.62 6.88
N ILE A 515 -6.47 11.86 7.39
CA ILE A 515 -6.65 10.87 8.46
C ILE A 515 -5.55 11.11 9.48
N ASP A 516 -5.96 11.50 10.68
CA ASP A 516 -5.07 11.69 11.82
C ASP A 516 -5.25 10.51 12.76
N PHE A 517 -4.21 9.70 12.92
CA PHE A 517 -4.18 8.59 13.85
C PHE A 517 -3.37 9.00 15.09
N LYS A 518 -4.06 9.18 16.21
CA LYS A 518 -3.47 9.54 17.49
C LYS A 518 -3.50 8.33 18.42
N THR A 519 -2.35 8.00 18.98
CA THR A 519 -2.25 6.96 20.02
C THR A 519 -1.70 7.58 21.29
N ASP A 520 -2.50 7.51 22.36
CA ASP A 520 -2.12 7.92 23.69
C ASP A 520 -1.96 6.67 24.57
N VAL A 521 -0.76 6.48 25.14
CA VAL A 521 -0.42 5.36 26.01
C VAL A 521 -0.02 5.89 27.38
N ASP A 522 -0.68 5.39 28.42
CA ASP A 522 -0.32 5.59 29.81
C ASP A 522 0.17 4.26 30.38
N PHE A 523 1.48 4.22 30.66
CA PHE A 523 2.17 3.06 31.21
C PHE A 523 2.53 3.23 32.71
N SER A 524 1.81 4.12 33.41
CA SER A 524 1.96 4.30 34.86
C SER A 524 1.63 3.06 35.69
N ASN A 525 0.57 2.33 35.30
CA ASN A 525 0.07 1.14 35.98
C ASN A 525 -0.17 0.00 34.96
N MET A 526 0.07 -1.25 35.37
CA MET A 526 -0.38 -2.42 34.63
C MET A 526 -1.82 -2.77 35.02
N PRO A 527 -2.72 -3.07 34.06
CA PRO A 527 -2.51 -3.09 32.61
C PRO A 527 -2.43 -1.68 32.01
N PHE A 528 -1.54 -1.47 31.03
CA PHE A 528 -1.39 -0.18 30.35
C PHE A 528 -2.71 0.30 29.76
N LYS A 529 -3.01 1.57 29.94
CA LYS A 529 -4.16 2.21 29.30
C LYS A 529 -3.70 2.75 27.96
N MET A 530 -4.40 2.37 26.91
CA MET A 530 -4.09 2.80 25.56
C MET A 530 -5.39 3.23 24.89
N CYS A 531 -5.35 4.42 24.31
CA CYS A 531 -6.45 5.03 23.60
C CYS A 531 -6.01 5.25 22.15
N LEU A 532 -6.68 4.58 21.23
CA LEU A 532 -6.51 4.78 19.79
C LEU A 532 -7.62 5.71 19.31
N GLN A 533 -7.24 6.81 18.68
CA GLN A 533 -8.17 7.78 18.13
C GLN A 533 -7.87 7.97 16.65
N MET A 534 -8.85 7.64 15.82
CA MET A 534 -8.82 7.99 14.41
C MET A 534 -9.69 9.22 14.22
N MET A 535 -9.05 10.37 13.99
CA MET A 535 -9.71 11.61 13.66
C MET A 535 -9.70 11.79 12.15
N ARG A 536 -10.86 12.17 11.62
CA ARG A 536 -11.05 12.26 10.18
C ARG A 536 -12.02 13.39 9.85
N PRO A 537 -11.55 14.51 9.28
CA PRO A 537 -12.46 15.52 8.74
C PRO A 537 -13.33 14.96 7.59
N PRO A 538 -14.46 15.60 7.28
CA PRO A 538 -15.30 15.19 6.16
C PRO A 538 -14.53 15.23 4.84
N LEU A 539 -14.76 14.23 3.99
CA LEU A 539 -14.09 14.12 2.69
C LEU A 539 -14.66 15.20 1.77
N GLN A 540 -13.77 16.02 1.21
CA GLN A 540 -14.14 17.04 0.24
C GLN A 540 -14.11 16.40 -1.14
N TYR A 541 -15.27 16.35 -1.80
CA TYR A 541 -15.40 15.85 -3.17
C TYR A 541 -15.92 16.97 -4.08
N LYS A 542 -15.23 17.21 -5.18
CA LYS A 542 -15.60 18.21 -6.17
C LYS A 542 -15.60 17.61 -7.56
N TYR A 543 -16.72 17.72 -8.24
CA TYR A 543 -16.93 17.19 -9.57
C TYR A 543 -17.32 18.32 -10.53
N ASN A 544 -16.52 18.52 -11.57
CA ASN A 544 -16.81 19.45 -12.65
C ASN A 544 -17.04 18.69 -13.95
N LEU A 545 -18.13 18.99 -14.63
CA LEU A 545 -18.44 18.50 -15.96
C LEU A 545 -18.58 19.68 -16.91
N GLU A 546 -17.81 19.68 -17.97
CA GLU A 546 -17.89 20.65 -19.04
C GLU A 546 -18.18 19.96 -20.37
N LYS A 547 -19.33 20.27 -20.97
CA LYS A 547 -19.67 19.85 -22.34
C LYS A 547 -19.46 21.03 -23.26
N PHE A 548 -18.81 20.81 -24.40
CA PHE A 548 -18.61 21.85 -25.39
C PHE A 548 -18.89 21.35 -26.81
N GLU A 549 -19.43 22.27 -27.61
CA GLU A 549 -19.65 22.06 -29.03
C GLU A 549 -19.15 23.29 -29.79
N LYS A 550 -18.38 23.02 -30.84
CA LYS A 550 -17.82 24.02 -31.74
C LYS A 550 -18.04 23.54 -33.16
N SER A 551 -18.75 24.32 -33.94
CA SER A 551 -18.87 24.09 -35.39
C SER A 551 -18.11 25.17 -36.14
N ARG A 552 -17.54 24.83 -37.29
CA ARG A 552 -16.86 25.79 -38.18
C ARG A 552 -17.80 26.90 -38.66
N PHE A 553 -19.11 26.64 -38.70
CA PHE A 553 -20.15 27.57 -39.16
C PHE A 553 -20.79 28.40 -38.04
N LEU A 554 -20.60 28.03 -36.76
CA LEU A 554 -21.15 28.74 -35.62
C LEU A 554 -20.05 29.58 -34.94
N LYS A 555 -20.24 30.91 -34.90
CA LYS A 555 -19.32 31.82 -34.17
C LYS A 555 -19.30 31.59 -32.66
N LYS A 556 -20.40 31.06 -32.09
CA LYS A 556 -20.53 30.81 -30.65
C LYS A 556 -20.19 29.35 -30.32
N ARG A 557 -19.27 29.16 -29.38
CA ARG A 557 -19.01 27.88 -28.72
C ARG A 557 -20.09 27.66 -27.67
N TYR A 558 -20.87 26.59 -27.79
CA TYR A 558 -21.77 26.18 -26.73
C TYR A 558 -20.97 25.50 -25.64
N ARG A 559 -21.16 25.94 -24.38
CA ARG A 559 -20.47 25.41 -23.21
C ARG A 559 -21.48 25.24 -22.09
N HIS A 560 -21.68 24.02 -21.64
CA HIS A 560 -22.48 23.72 -20.46
C HIS A 560 -21.55 23.24 -19.35
N LYS A 561 -21.60 23.91 -18.19
CA LYS A 561 -20.80 23.55 -17.03
C LYS A 561 -21.72 23.16 -15.87
N LYS A 562 -21.44 22.00 -15.27
CA LYS A 562 -22.06 21.56 -14.02
C LYS A 562 -20.94 21.35 -13.00
N CYS A 563 -21.01 22.07 -11.88
CA CYS A 563 -20.13 21.88 -10.73
C CYS A 563 -20.97 21.33 -9.59
N VAL A 564 -20.51 20.23 -8.99
CA VAL A 564 -21.09 19.65 -7.77
C VAL A 564 -19.97 19.57 -6.75
N GLN A 565 -20.15 20.22 -5.60
CA GLN A 565 -19.26 20.09 -4.46
C GLN A 565 -20.05 19.44 -3.33
N GLU A 566 -19.58 18.28 -2.88
CA GLU A 566 -20.20 17.52 -1.81
C GLU A 566 -19.19 17.33 -0.69
N CYS A 567 -19.58 17.72 0.51
CA CYS A 567 -18.89 17.30 1.72
C CYS A 567 -19.54 15.99 2.16
N LEU A 568 -18.90 14.87 1.88
CA LEU A 568 -19.41 13.57 2.31
C LEU A 568 -19.18 13.46 3.82
N LEU A 569 -20.25 13.59 4.59
CA LEU A 569 -20.26 13.28 6.01
C LEU A 569 -20.04 11.79 6.16
N MET A 570 -18.83 11.46 6.57
CA MET A 570 -18.44 10.08 6.74
C MET A 570 -18.97 9.55 8.09
N ASN A 571 -19.42 8.29 8.12
CA ASN A 571 -20.19 7.74 9.24
C ASN A 571 -19.42 7.86 10.57
N LYS A 572 -20.01 8.53 11.57
CA LYS A 572 -19.51 8.59 12.96
C LYS A 572 -20.03 7.35 13.68
N ARG A 573 -19.27 6.26 13.70
CA ARG A 573 -19.51 5.15 14.63
C ARG A 573 -18.24 4.78 15.34
#